data_AF-A0A090KPS4-F1
#
_entry.id   AF-A0A090KPS4-F1
#
_cell.length_a   1.000
_cell.length_b   1.000
_cell.length_c   1.000
_cell.angle_alpha   90.00
_cell.angle_beta   90.00
_cell.angle_gamma   90.00
#
_symmetry.space_group_name_H-M   'P 1'
#
loop_
_entity.id
_entity.type
_entity.pdbx_description
1 polymer ?
#
loop_
_entity_poly.entity_id
_entity_poly.type
_entity_poly.pdbx_seq_one_letter_code
_entity_poly.pdbx_strand_id
1 'polypeptide(L)'
;MFYFYDIKLCLFLLLIWIKVSQQICTLPPDFWCESEDIALKCTGSLKYCESYKRNIENNKNKINMKASFEALCSDSMAFVFNRLSNTILSNKESLETVNFEAVPWGLAKRKENGQVQCQHGIKECQFNTLFSCSNSIIENDYNRAKFFSCGMKQIINNVKAKDIINKCGILKSILTKKETELIENCINGNKGIQLQEEAEIITKKILNSPNFVPQILIGDNDKTMDMQIYQLLLKEKPSIWKASLKNIKSGGNKINNCTTPPDFWCSTEKISNECFTNEMCLKYKNEILDKKIDLNILYDPEEPVTQRMISESLKDTFIDNYAYNIQDVFTLKLTPIWNEWNKNDCNNRVTKGCRNIAVYHCISKHIDNLKTSTRLQMCLMNSKLNKDKLAFDSLNDDCRKKFFNLPLPIKNTILKCTHGQNYNSLIMEYEKFISTITPDKMTKEPWLLINSYSLSNAQNYLPILDKMMCIWYNGKNHDRQFCGRCEYEESRC
;
A
#
# COMPACT_ATOMS: atom_id res chain seq x y z
N MET A 1 -30.77 -22.38 48.31
CA MET A 1 -29.99 -21.12 48.22
C MET A 1 -28.66 -21.29 47.48
N PHE A 2 -28.01 -22.46 47.53
CA PHE A 2 -26.76 -22.74 46.79
C PHE A 2 -26.94 -22.84 45.25
N TYR A 3 -28.04 -23.41 44.76
CA TYR A 3 -28.27 -23.58 43.30
C TYR A 3 -28.40 -22.27 42.50
N PHE A 4 -28.81 -21.16 43.13
CA PHE A 4 -28.95 -19.86 42.47
C PHE A 4 -27.63 -19.09 42.36
N TYR A 5 -26.62 -19.45 43.14
CA TYR A 5 -25.31 -18.78 43.15
C TYR A 5 -24.43 -19.27 41.99
N ASP A 6 -24.46 -20.57 41.68
CA ASP A 6 -23.71 -21.16 40.56
C ASP A 6 -24.22 -20.71 39.19
N ILE A 7 -25.54 -20.54 39.03
CA ILE A 7 -26.13 -20.04 37.78
C ILE A 7 -25.71 -18.58 37.51
N LYS A 8 -25.64 -17.74 38.56
CA LYS A 8 -25.18 -16.35 38.43
C LYS A 8 -23.68 -16.27 38.14
N LEU A 9 -22.86 -17.14 38.74
CA LEU A 9 -21.43 -17.20 38.48
C LEU A 9 -21.13 -17.69 37.05
N CYS A 10 -21.84 -18.72 36.58
CA CYS A 10 -21.76 -19.18 35.18
C CYS A 10 -22.23 -18.11 34.18
N LEU A 11 -23.34 -17.40 34.44
CA LEU A 11 -23.80 -16.28 33.60
C LEU A 11 -22.82 -15.11 33.62
N PHE A 12 -22.20 -14.80 34.76
CA PHE A 12 -21.20 -13.74 34.87
C PHE A 12 -19.90 -14.12 34.14
N LEU A 13 -19.46 -15.38 34.24
CA LEU A 13 -18.32 -15.92 33.48
C LEU A 13 -18.62 -16.01 31.98
N LEU A 14 -19.85 -16.37 31.58
CA LEU A 14 -20.30 -16.31 30.18
C LEU A 14 -20.34 -14.87 29.66
N LEU A 15 -20.82 -13.91 30.44
CA LEU A 15 -20.84 -12.49 30.07
C LEU A 15 -19.44 -11.88 30.03
N ILE A 16 -18.51 -12.34 30.88
CA ILE A 16 -17.08 -12.01 30.80
C ILE A 16 -16.46 -12.65 29.55
N TRP A 17 -16.77 -13.91 29.22
CA TRP A 17 -16.31 -14.56 27.98
C TRP A 17 -16.88 -13.91 26.72
N ILE A 18 -18.16 -13.50 26.73
CA ILE A 18 -18.80 -12.75 25.65
C ILE A 18 -18.19 -11.36 25.51
N LYS A 19 -17.76 -10.71 26.62
CA LYS A 19 -16.99 -9.45 26.59
C LYS A 19 -15.52 -9.64 26.19
N VAL A 20 -14.93 -10.82 26.40
CA VAL A 20 -13.50 -11.11 26.17
C VAL A 20 -13.22 -11.72 24.79
N SER A 21 -14.23 -12.06 23.97
CA SER A 21 -14.03 -12.73 22.67
C SER A 21 -14.60 -11.98 21.45
N GLN A 22 -14.59 -10.65 21.45
CA GLN A 22 -14.51 -9.89 20.19
C GLN A 22 -13.29 -8.98 20.27
N GLN A 23 -12.11 -9.57 20.12
CA GLN A 23 -10.92 -8.76 19.86
C GLN A 23 -11.13 -8.09 18.49
N ILE A 24 -11.49 -6.82 18.52
CA ILE A 24 -11.75 -6.04 17.30
C ILE A 24 -10.43 -5.95 16.53
N CYS A 25 -10.49 -6.26 15.24
CA CYS A 25 -9.33 -6.21 14.38
C CYS A 25 -8.83 -4.78 14.22
N THR A 26 -7.57 -4.55 14.57
CA THR A 26 -6.87 -3.28 14.42
C THR A 26 -6.05 -3.21 13.12
N LEU A 27 -6.10 -4.25 12.28
CA LEU A 27 -5.42 -4.21 10.99
C LEU A 27 -6.14 -3.27 10.02
N PRO A 28 -5.37 -2.52 9.20
CA PRO A 28 -5.92 -1.80 8.07
C PRO A 28 -6.75 -2.69 7.13
N PRO A 29 -7.79 -2.16 6.47
CA PRO A 29 -8.63 -2.91 5.54
C PRO A 29 -7.85 -3.61 4.44
N ASP A 30 -6.70 -3.05 4.02
CA ASP A 30 -5.74 -3.65 3.09
C ASP A 30 -5.44 -5.13 3.37
N PHE A 31 -5.47 -5.53 4.65
CA PHE A 31 -5.08 -6.86 5.10
C PHE A 31 -6.27 -7.79 5.35
N TRP A 32 -7.52 -7.30 5.33
CA TRP A 32 -8.68 -8.05 5.82
C TRP A 32 -8.95 -9.34 5.06
N CYS A 33 -8.53 -9.42 3.79
CA CYS A 33 -8.71 -10.61 2.95
C CYS A 33 -7.43 -11.38 2.68
N GLU A 34 -6.40 -11.21 3.50
CA GLU A 34 -5.11 -11.90 3.28
C GLU A 34 -5.10 -13.37 3.66
N SER A 35 -5.96 -13.79 4.59
CA SER A 35 -6.15 -15.17 4.99
C SER A 35 -7.54 -15.38 5.58
N GLU A 36 -7.98 -16.63 5.66
CA GLU A 36 -9.27 -16.97 6.27
C GLU A 36 -9.35 -16.53 7.74
N ASP A 37 -8.26 -16.71 8.50
CA ASP A 37 -8.20 -16.32 9.91
C ASP A 37 -8.36 -14.80 10.09
N ILE A 38 -7.67 -14.01 9.25
CA ILE A 38 -7.78 -12.54 9.29
C ILE A 38 -9.16 -12.10 8.81
N ALA A 39 -9.71 -12.72 7.76
CA ALA A 39 -11.06 -12.42 7.29
C ALA A 39 -12.10 -12.69 8.39
N LEU A 40 -12.05 -13.83 9.06
CA LEU A 40 -12.94 -14.14 10.19
C LEU A 40 -12.76 -13.13 11.33
N LYS A 41 -11.52 -12.77 11.68
CA LYS A 41 -11.23 -11.84 12.77
C LYS A 41 -11.68 -10.40 12.47
N CYS A 42 -11.43 -9.92 11.25
CA CYS A 42 -11.64 -8.52 10.87
C CYS A 42 -13.04 -8.26 10.33
N THR A 43 -13.65 -9.25 9.67
CA THR A 43 -14.94 -9.09 8.99
C THR A 43 -16.05 -9.95 9.59
N GLY A 44 -15.73 -10.77 10.60
CA GLY A 44 -16.68 -11.65 11.29
C GLY A 44 -17.15 -12.86 10.47
N SER A 45 -16.75 -12.97 9.19
CA SER A 45 -17.20 -14.03 8.28
C SER A 45 -16.31 -14.09 7.03
N LEU A 46 -16.13 -15.26 6.43
CA LEU A 46 -15.42 -15.38 5.14
C LEU A 46 -16.19 -14.80 3.94
N LYS A 47 -17.51 -14.59 4.07
CA LYS A 47 -18.41 -14.26 2.94
C LYS A 47 -17.95 -13.05 2.13
N TYR A 48 -17.45 -12.00 2.78
CA TYR A 48 -17.02 -10.78 2.08
C TYR A 48 -15.77 -10.99 1.24
N CYS A 49 -14.74 -11.60 1.82
CA CYS A 49 -13.48 -11.89 1.12
C CYS A 49 -13.66 -12.95 0.03
N GLU A 50 -14.49 -13.97 0.26
CA GLU A 50 -14.86 -14.95 -0.76
C GLU A 50 -15.65 -14.31 -1.92
N SER A 51 -16.62 -13.45 -1.62
CA SER A 51 -17.40 -12.72 -2.64
C SER A 51 -16.51 -11.79 -3.44
N TYR A 52 -15.61 -11.04 -2.78
CA TYR A 52 -14.63 -10.19 -3.45
C TYR A 52 -13.69 -11.02 -4.34
N LYS A 53 -13.11 -12.12 -3.83
CA LYS A 53 -12.28 -13.03 -4.64
C LYS A 53 -13.01 -13.52 -5.88
N ARG A 54 -14.26 -13.96 -5.72
CA ARG A 54 -15.11 -14.43 -6.83
C ARG A 54 -15.41 -13.33 -7.84
N ASN A 55 -15.61 -12.09 -7.40
CA ASN A 55 -15.82 -10.95 -8.31
C ASN A 55 -14.56 -10.65 -9.12
N ILE A 56 -13.38 -10.72 -8.50
CA ILE A 56 -12.09 -10.59 -9.21
C ILE A 56 -11.87 -11.75 -10.20
N GLU A 57 -12.15 -12.99 -9.81
CA GLU A 57 -12.08 -14.16 -10.70
C GLU A 57 -13.02 -14.00 -11.93
N ASN A 58 -14.26 -13.56 -11.71
CA ASN A 58 -15.21 -13.27 -12.79
C ASN A 58 -14.72 -12.15 -13.73
N ASN A 59 -13.90 -11.22 -13.22
CA ASN A 59 -13.24 -10.18 -14.00
C ASN A 59 -11.87 -10.62 -14.54
N LYS A 60 -11.70 -11.91 -14.85
CA LYS A 60 -10.46 -12.49 -15.40
C LYS A 60 -9.23 -12.24 -14.52
N ASN A 61 -9.42 -12.22 -13.19
CA ASN A 61 -8.40 -11.90 -12.19
C ASN A 61 -7.80 -10.49 -12.30
N LYS A 62 -8.54 -9.53 -12.88
CA LYS A 62 -8.12 -8.14 -12.99
C LYS A 62 -8.91 -7.22 -12.06
N ILE A 63 -8.25 -6.17 -11.59
CA ILE A 63 -8.90 -5.04 -10.90
C ILE A 63 -9.16 -3.96 -11.94
N ASN A 64 -10.41 -3.48 -12.02
CA ASN A 64 -10.76 -2.38 -12.91
C ASN A 64 -10.16 -1.08 -12.39
N MET A 65 -9.53 -0.31 -13.27
CA MET A 65 -9.00 1.00 -12.96
C MET A 65 -9.31 1.96 -14.11
N LYS A 66 -9.94 3.09 -13.80
CA LYS A 66 -10.25 4.14 -14.77
C LYS A 66 -9.49 5.41 -14.42
N ALA A 67 -9.00 6.13 -15.42
CA ALA A 67 -8.41 7.45 -15.23
C ALA A 67 -9.17 8.49 -16.06
N SER A 68 -9.74 9.49 -15.38
CA SER A 68 -10.27 10.69 -16.04
C SER A 68 -9.15 11.71 -16.21
N PHE A 69 -8.99 12.22 -17.42
CA PHE A 69 -7.92 13.14 -17.78
C PHE A 69 -8.32 14.04 -18.96
N GLU A 70 -7.54 15.08 -19.21
CA GLU A 70 -7.62 15.93 -20.41
C GLU A 70 -6.33 15.82 -21.21
N ALA A 71 -6.43 15.63 -22.53
CA ALA A 71 -5.26 15.37 -23.35
C ALA A 71 -4.21 16.50 -23.38
N LEU A 72 -4.62 17.76 -23.14
CA LEU A 72 -3.75 18.94 -23.14
C LEU A 72 -3.50 19.55 -21.76
N CYS A 73 -4.10 19.02 -20.69
CA CYS A 73 -3.81 19.47 -19.34
C CYS A 73 -2.40 19.02 -18.93
N SER A 74 -1.59 19.94 -18.40
CA SER A 74 -0.22 19.67 -17.96
C SER A 74 -0.15 18.54 -16.93
N ASP A 75 -1.10 18.50 -15.99
CA ASP A 75 -1.09 17.56 -14.88
C ASP A 75 -1.54 16.18 -15.33
N SER A 76 -2.54 16.15 -16.23
CA SER A 76 -2.96 14.93 -16.91
C SER A 76 -1.80 14.32 -17.71
N MET A 77 -1.06 15.13 -18.45
CA MET A 77 0.14 14.70 -19.15
C MET A 77 1.20 14.16 -18.18
N ALA A 78 1.53 14.93 -17.13
CA ALA A 78 2.53 14.55 -16.13
C ALA A 78 2.19 13.22 -15.45
N PHE A 79 0.94 13.03 -15.02
CA PHE A 79 0.45 11.77 -14.47
C PHE A 79 0.62 10.60 -15.44
N VAL A 80 0.23 10.78 -16.71
CA VAL A 80 0.40 9.71 -17.71
C VAL A 80 1.88 9.35 -17.85
N PHE A 81 2.78 10.31 -18.05
CA PHE A 81 4.19 10.01 -18.28
C PHE A 81 4.92 9.49 -17.03
N ASN A 82 4.76 10.18 -15.92
CA ASN A 82 5.55 9.94 -14.72
C ASN A 82 5.00 8.79 -13.89
N ARG A 83 3.69 8.50 -13.99
CA ARG A 83 3.01 7.45 -13.23
C ARG A 83 2.55 6.31 -14.13
N LEU A 84 1.52 6.53 -14.96
CA LEU A 84 0.85 5.43 -15.66
C LEU A 84 1.77 4.68 -16.65
N SER A 85 2.48 5.40 -17.50
CA SER A 85 3.36 4.83 -18.53
C SER A 85 4.50 4.01 -17.94
N ASN A 86 5.02 4.40 -16.77
CA ASN A 86 6.13 3.72 -16.09
C ASN A 86 5.67 2.62 -15.12
N THR A 87 4.35 2.47 -14.92
CA THR A 87 3.77 1.49 -14.01
C THR A 87 2.78 0.60 -14.76
N ILE A 88 1.48 0.90 -14.68
CA ILE A 88 0.38 0.09 -15.22
C ILE A 88 0.55 -0.21 -16.72
N LEU A 89 1.00 0.77 -17.50
CA LEU A 89 1.07 0.66 -18.97
C LEU A 89 2.43 0.19 -19.49
N SER A 90 3.39 -0.07 -18.61
CA SER A 90 4.79 -0.32 -18.98
C SER A 90 5.02 -1.71 -19.58
N ASN A 91 4.27 -2.72 -19.12
CA ASN A 91 4.49 -4.12 -19.48
C ASN A 91 3.20 -4.97 -19.39
N LYS A 92 3.28 -6.19 -19.92
CA LYS A 92 2.14 -7.13 -19.96
C LYS A 92 1.72 -7.61 -18.56
N GLU A 93 2.66 -7.90 -17.67
CA GLU A 93 2.39 -8.40 -16.32
C GLU A 93 1.51 -7.43 -15.50
N SER A 94 1.75 -6.12 -15.66
CA SER A 94 0.94 -5.08 -15.02
C SER A 94 -0.49 -5.08 -15.57
N LEU A 95 -0.65 -5.19 -16.89
CA LEU A 95 -1.95 -5.27 -17.58
C LEU A 95 -2.67 -6.62 -17.40
N GLU A 96 -1.99 -7.64 -16.89
CA GLU A 96 -2.61 -8.90 -16.45
C GLU A 96 -3.24 -8.77 -15.06
N THR A 97 -2.88 -7.74 -14.30
CA THR A 97 -3.39 -7.50 -12.94
C THR A 97 -4.42 -6.38 -12.91
N VAL A 98 -4.30 -5.39 -13.81
CA VAL A 98 -5.20 -4.25 -13.90
C VAL A 98 -5.86 -4.20 -15.26
N ASN A 99 -7.18 -4.04 -15.27
CA ASN A 99 -7.93 -3.69 -16.47
C ASN A 99 -8.05 -2.16 -16.53
N PHE A 100 -7.15 -1.53 -17.28
CA PHE A 100 -7.05 -0.07 -17.37
C PHE A 100 -7.92 0.50 -18.49
N GLU A 101 -8.69 1.55 -18.15
CA GLU A 101 -9.50 2.34 -19.08
C GLU A 101 -9.11 3.83 -19.01
N ALA A 102 -8.70 4.39 -20.15
CA ALA A 102 -8.46 5.82 -20.30
C ALA A 102 -9.79 6.54 -20.62
N VAL A 103 -10.16 7.55 -19.81
CA VAL A 103 -11.41 8.31 -19.97
C VAL A 103 -11.09 9.78 -20.31
N PRO A 104 -10.88 10.10 -21.59
CA PRO A 104 -10.50 11.44 -22.04
C PRO A 104 -11.72 12.36 -22.17
N TRP A 105 -11.96 13.16 -21.13
CA TRP A 105 -13.02 14.17 -21.10
C TRP A 105 -12.69 15.26 -20.10
N GLY A 106 -12.35 14.85 -18.87
CA GLY A 106 -11.95 15.72 -17.78
C GLY A 106 -12.98 16.78 -17.42
N LEU A 107 -12.63 18.06 -17.51
CA LEU A 107 -13.49 19.19 -17.17
C LEU A 107 -14.16 19.81 -18.40
N ALA A 108 -14.18 19.11 -19.54
CA ALA A 108 -14.95 19.50 -20.71
C ALA A 108 -16.45 19.59 -20.37
N LYS A 109 -17.15 20.49 -21.07
CA LYS A 109 -18.58 20.73 -20.89
C LYS A 109 -19.32 20.56 -22.20
N ARG A 110 -20.49 19.94 -22.16
CA ARG A 110 -21.43 19.94 -23.27
C ARG A 110 -22.36 21.15 -23.15
N LYS A 111 -22.39 21.98 -24.18
CA LYS A 111 -23.33 23.11 -24.28
C LYS A 111 -24.71 22.63 -24.67
N GLU A 112 -25.73 23.47 -24.49
CA GLU A 112 -27.12 23.18 -24.85
C GLU A 112 -27.30 22.81 -26.33
N ASN A 113 -26.49 23.39 -27.22
CA ASN A 113 -26.48 23.07 -28.65
C ASN A 113 -25.76 21.74 -28.98
N GLY A 114 -25.37 20.95 -27.98
CA GLY A 114 -24.63 19.69 -28.13
C GLY A 114 -23.12 19.86 -28.36
N GLN A 115 -22.62 21.08 -28.55
CA GLN A 115 -21.20 21.33 -28.77
C GLN A 115 -20.38 21.04 -27.51
N VAL A 116 -19.30 20.28 -27.66
CA VAL A 116 -18.32 20.03 -26.58
C VAL A 116 -17.33 21.20 -26.52
N GLN A 117 -17.18 21.77 -25.33
CA GLN A 117 -16.18 22.79 -25.00
C GLN A 117 -15.15 22.20 -24.03
N CYS A 118 -13.94 21.99 -24.54
CA CYS A 118 -12.78 21.58 -23.76
C CYS A 118 -12.02 22.80 -23.19
N GLN A 119 -11.28 22.62 -22.09
CA GLN A 119 -10.59 23.72 -21.39
C GLN A 119 -9.47 24.33 -22.26
N HIS A 120 -8.73 23.50 -22.98
CA HIS A 120 -7.61 23.92 -23.84
C HIS A 120 -8.02 24.01 -25.33
N GLY A 121 -9.31 24.25 -25.58
CA GLY A 121 -9.86 24.48 -26.92
C GLY A 121 -10.02 23.24 -27.79
N ILE A 122 -10.29 23.45 -29.09
CA ILE A 122 -10.71 22.38 -30.00
C ILE A 122 -9.66 21.27 -30.20
N LYS A 123 -8.38 21.59 -30.07
CA LYS A 123 -7.30 20.59 -30.18
C LYS A 123 -7.40 19.55 -29.08
N GLU A 124 -7.71 19.96 -27.85
CA GLU A 124 -7.93 19.02 -26.75
C GLU A 124 -9.09 18.08 -27.08
N CYS A 125 -10.23 18.63 -27.53
CA CYS A 125 -11.37 17.81 -27.91
C CYS A 125 -11.03 16.80 -29.02
N GLN A 126 -10.21 17.18 -30.01
CA GLN A 126 -9.76 16.27 -31.05
C GLN A 126 -8.89 15.13 -30.51
N PHE A 127 -7.98 15.43 -29.58
CA PHE A 127 -7.18 14.39 -28.92
C PHE A 127 -8.03 13.53 -27.99
N ASN A 128 -8.99 14.11 -27.27
CA ASN A 128 -9.90 13.37 -26.42
C ASN A 128 -10.72 12.36 -27.25
N THR A 129 -11.29 12.79 -28.39
CA THR A 129 -11.97 11.89 -29.32
C THR A 129 -11.04 10.82 -29.89
N LEU A 130 -9.80 11.16 -30.26
CA LEU A 130 -8.81 10.17 -30.71
C LEU A 130 -8.59 9.08 -29.66
N PHE A 131 -8.37 9.47 -28.40
CA PHE A 131 -8.12 8.51 -27.33
C PHE A 131 -9.36 7.68 -27.01
N SER A 132 -10.55 8.27 -26.99
CA SER A 132 -11.83 7.53 -26.89
C SER A 132 -11.96 6.49 -28.00
N CYS A 133 -11.76 6.88 -29.27
CA CYS A 133 -11.85 5.97 -30.41
C CYS A 133 -10.81 4.85 -30.33
N SER A 134 -9.54 5.19 -30.07
CA SER A 134 -8.48 4.19 -29.94
C SER A 134 -8.72 3.24 -28.77
N ASN A 135 -9.26 3.73 -27.65
CA ASN A 135 -9.56 2.90 -26.49
C ASN A 135 -10.69 1.90 -26.79
N SER A 136 -11.70 2.31 -27.57
CA SER A 136 -12.82 1.48 -27.97
C SER A 136 -12.49 0.46 -29.07
N ILE A 137 -11.50 0.74 -29.93
CA ILE A 137 -11.25 -0.04 -31.16
C ILE A 137 -10.07 -1.00 -30.99
N ILE A 138 -9.03 -0.63 -30.24
CA ILE A 138 -7.84 -1.48 -30.09
C ILE A 138 -8.16 -2.60 -29.10
N GLU A 139 -8.37 -3.80 -29.62
CA GLU A 139 -8.79 -4.97 -28.84
C GLU A 139 -7.70 -5.42 -27.87
N ASN A 140 -6.43 -5.42 -28.33
CA ASN A 140 -5.32 -5.89 -27.51
C ASN A 140 -4.91 -4.83 -26.46
N ASP A 141 -5.04 -5.18 -25.18
CA ASP A 141 -4.73 -4.30 -24.04
C ASP A 141 -3.33 -3.67 -24.10
N TYR A 142 -2.33 -4.45 -24.51
CA TYR A 142 -0.94 -3.98 -24.57
C TYR A 142 -0.71 -3.03 -25.73
N ASN A 143 -1.29 -3.29 -26.90
CA ASN A 143 -1.25 -2.37 -28.03
C ASN A 143 -2.02 -1.08 -27.72
N ARG A 144 -3.17 -1.18 -27.04
CA ARG A 144 -3.95 -0.02 -26.58
C ARG A 144 -3.14 0.86 -25.64
N ALA A 145 -2.48 0.26 -24.64
CA ALA A 145 -1.59 0.96 -23.70
C ALA A 145 -0.38 1.62 -24.40
N LYS A 146 0.24 0.92 -25.37
CA LYS A 146 1.35 1.46 -26.18
C LYS A 146 0.92 2.62 -27.06
N PHE A 147 -0.22 2.48 -27.74
CA PHE A 147 -0.79 3.54 -28.57
C PHE A 147 -1.07 4.78 -27.73
N PHE A 148 -1.74 4.61 -26.58
CA PHE A 148 -2.06 5.69 -25.66
C PHE A 148 -0.79 6.41 -25.15
N SER A 149 0.19 5.67 -24.62
CA SER A 149 1.44 6.26 -24.12
C SER A 149 2.23 6.98 -25.22
N CYS A 150 2.28 6.39 -26.43
CA CYS A 150 2.92 7.04 -27.58
C CYS A 150 2.16 8.31 -28.00
N GLY A 151 0.84 8.24 -28.10
CA GLY A 151 -0.02 9.34 -28.52
C GLY A 151 0.12 10.53 -27.57
N MET A 152 0.05 10.29 -26.26
CA MET A 152 0.31 11.33 -25.26
C MET A 152 1.69 11.96 -25.49
N LYS A 153 2.75 11.17 -25.73
CA LYS A 153 4.09 11.72 -26.02
C LYS A 153 4.13 12.57 -27.30
N GLN A 154 3.34 12.24 -28.32
CA GLN A 154 3.28 13.02 -29.56
C GLN A 154 2.54 14.35 -29.38
N ILE A 155 1.62 14.45 -28.42
CA ILE A 155 0.95 15.71 -28.08
C ILE A 155 1.94 16.76 -27.61
N ILE A 156 2.90 16.40 -26.74
CA ILE A 156 4.01 17.29 -26.31
C ILE A 156 4.80 17.81 -27.52
N ASN A 157 4.97 16.97 -28.54
CA ASN A 157 5.66 17.33 -29.78
C ASN A 157 4.78 18.09 -30.78
N ASN A 158 3.62 18.61 -30.34
CA ASN A 158 2.66 19.37 -31.13
C ASN A 158 2.16 18.64 -32.40
N VAL A 159 2.15 17.31 -32.38
CA VAL A 159 1.66 16.49 -33.51
C VAL A 159 0.14 16.51 -33.54
N LYS A 160 -0.45 16.69 -34.72
CA LYS A 160 -1.93 16.69 -34.88
C LYS A 160 -2.49 15.29 -34.64
N ALA A 161 -3.72 15.21 -34.11
CA ALA A 161 -4.39 13.95 -33.78
C ALA A 161 -4.38 12.91 -34.92
N LYS A 162 -4.67 13.34 -36.15
CA LYS A 162 -4.62 12.46 -37.34
C LYS A 162 -3.23 11.86 -37.61
N ASP A 163 -2.16 12.62 -37.36
CA ASP A 163 -0.80 12.18 -37.64
C ASP A 163 -0.28 11.22 -36.54
N ILE A 164 -0.92 11.23 -35.35
CA ILE A 164 -0.63 10.29 -34.27
C ILE A 164 -1.00 8.85 -34.68
N ILE A 165 -2.10 8.65 -35.42
CA ILE A 165 -2.50 7.31 -35.89
C ILE A 165 -1.37 6.68 -36.70
N ASN A 166 -0.77 7.44 -37.62
CA ASN A 166 0.36 6.98 -38.41
C ASN A 166 1.62 6.78 -37.54
N LYS A 167 2.04 7.78 -36.76
CA LYS A 167 3.30 7.73 -35.99
C LYS A 167 3.30 6.73 -34.85
N CYS A 168 2.17 6.56 -34.18
CA CYS A 168 2.03 5.70 -33.00
C CYS A 168 1.33 4.38 -33.29
N GLY A 169 0.60 4.28 -34.40
CA GLY A 169 -0.04 3.04 -34.84
C GLY A 169 0.79 2.33 -35.91
N ILE A 170 0.73 2.84 -37.15
CA ILE A 170 1.27 2.18 -38.34
C ILE A 170 2.80 2.03 -38.26
N LEU A 171 3.53 3.14 -38.08
CA LEU A 171 5.01 3.15 -38.09
C LEU A 171 5.63 2.36 -36.93
N LYS A 172 4.85 2.08 -35.89
CA LYS A 172 5.27 1.27 -34.73
C LYS A 172 4.71 -0.14 -34.76
N SER A 173 3.97 -0.52 -35.80
CA SER A 173 3.30 -1.81 -35.92
C SER A 173 2.40 -2.13 -34.72
N ILE A 174 1.76 -1.11 -34.15
CA ILE A 174 0.84 -1.23 -33.02
C ILE A 174 -0.60 -1.48 -33.50
N LEU A 175 -0.99 -0.82 -34.59
CA LEU A 175 -2.32 -0.97 -35.19
C LEU A 175 -2.28 -1.87 -36.41
N THR A 176 -3.31 -2.69 -36.56
CA THR A 176 -3.64 -3.33 -37.83
C THR A 176 -4.20 -2.30 -38.82
N LYS A 177 -4.19 -2.65 -40.11
CA LYS A 177 -4.83 -1.83 -41.16
C LYS A 177 -6.31 -1.58 -40.85
N LYS A 178 -7.04 -2.63 -40.41
CA LYS A 178 -8.45 -2.56 -40.04
C LYS A 178 -8.69 -1.61 -38.87
N GLU A 179 -7.91 -1.72 -37.79
CA GLU A 179 -8.04 -0.81 -36.64
C GLU A 179 -7.75 0.64 -37.03
N THR A 180 -6.76 0.88 -37.90
CA THR A 180 -6.43 2.22 -38.40
C THR A 180 -7.63 2.85 -39.11
N GLU A 181 -8.22 2.15 -40.09
CA GLU A 181 -9.40 2.61 -40.82
C GLU A 181 -10.60 2.87 -39.89
N LEU A 182 -10.82 1.97 -38.91
CA LEU A 182 -11.89 2.13 -37.93
C LEU A 182 -11.68 3.36 -37.02
N ILE A 183 -10.44 3.63 -36.58
CA ILE A 183 -10.13 4.79 -35.74
C ILE A 183 -10.31 6.09 -36.53
N GLU A 184 -9.85 6.16 -37.78
CA GLU A 184 -10.03 7.33 -38.65
C GLU A 184 -11.52 7.64 -38.90
N ASN A 185 -12.32 6.61 -39.16
CA ASN A 185 -13.77 6.74 -39.31
C ASN A 185 -14.45 7.16 -38.00
N CYS A 186 -13.99 6.64 -36.86
CA CYS A 186 -14.54 6.96 -35.55
C CYS A 186 -14.34 8.44 -35.19
N ILE A 187 -13.14 9.00 -35.42
CA ILE A 187 -12.80 10.38 -35.04
C ILE A 187 -13.70 11.40 -35.75
N ASN A 188 -14.07 11.12 -37.00
CA ASN A 188 -14.87 12.02 -37.83
C ASN A 188 -16.35 11.64 -37.89
N GLY A 189 -16.76 10.59 -37.18
CA GLY A 189 -18.09 9.99 -37.30
C GLY A 189 -18.90 10.01 -36.01
N ASN A 190 -20.15 9.54 -36.12
CA ASN A 190 -21.09 9.46 -34.99
C ASN A 190 -20.57 8.62 -33.82
N LYS A 191 -19.73 7.61 -34.09
CA LYS A 191 -19.16 6.78 -33.03
C LYS A 191 -18.24 7.58 -32.10
N GLY A 192 -17.46 8.53 -32.63
CA GLY A 192 -16.64 9.42 -31.80
C GLY A 192 -17.48 10.33 -30.89
N ILE A 193 -18.61 10.83 -31.40
CA ILE A 193 -19.57 11.64 -30.61
C ILE A 193 -20.15 10.81 -29.46
N GLN A 194 -20.62 9.59 -29.75
CA GLN A 194 -21.15 8.67 -28.74
C GLN A 194 -20.11 8.33 -27.68
N LEU A 195 -18.88 8.03 -28.07
CA LEU A 195 -17.81 7.72 -27.11
C LEU A 195 -17.44 8.93 -26.23
N GLN A 196 -17.60 10.16 -26.73
CA GLN A 196 -17.42 11.37 -25.92
C GLN A 196 -18.60 11.62 -24.97
N GLU A 197 -19.84 11.26 -25.34
CA GLU A 197 -20.99 11.23 -24.42
C GLU A 197 -20.81 10.18 -23.31
N GLU A 198 -20.32 8.99 -23.66
CA GLU A 198 -19.96 7.95 -22.69
C GLU A 198 -18.84 8.44 -21.75
N ALA A 199 -17.79 9.07 -22.29
CA ALA A 199 -16.70 9.62 -21.48
C ALA A 199 -17.17 10.72 -20.52
N GLU A 200 -18.11 11.57 -20.92
CA GLU A 200 -18.74 12.56 -20.04
C GLU A 200 -19.46 11.89 -18.86
N ILE A 201 -20.27 10.87 -19.13
CA ILE A 201 -21.03 10.14 -18.10
C ILE A 201 -20.08 9.40 -17.15
N ILE A 202 -19.06 8.73 -17.68
CA ILE A 202 -18.08 8.01 -16.87
C ILE A 202 -17.25 8.98 -16.03
N THR A 203 -16.87 10.14 -16.57
CA THR A 203 -16.12 11.15 -15.83
C THR A 203 -16.86 11.65 -14.59
N LYS A 204 -18.19 11.80 -14.63
CA LYS A 204 -19.01 12.14 -13.45
C LYS A 204 -18.93 11.07 -12.34
N LYS A 205 -18.73 9.81 -12.71
CA LYS A 205 -18.52 8.69 -11.77
C LYS A 205 -17.11 8.65 -11.18
N ILE A 206 -16.13 9.26 -11.84
CA ILE A 206 -14.74 9.30 -11.39
C ILE A 206 -14.46 10.55 -10.53
N LEU A 207 -14.84 11.74 -11.01
CA LEU A 207 -14.44 13.00 -10.41
C LEU A 207 -15.08 13.21 -9.03
N ASN A 208 -14.24 13.28 -8.00
CA ASN A 208 -14.57 13.74 -6.66
C ASN A 208 -14.55 15.28 -6.62
N SER A 209 -15.23 15.87 -5.64
CA SER A 209 -15.07 17.29 -5.32
C SER A 209 -13.88 17.51 -4.39
N PRO A 210 -13.04 18.54 -4.60
CA PRO A 210 -13.08 19.51 -5.70
C PRO A 210 -12.72 18.88 -7.06
N ASN A 211 -13.31 19.41 -8.14
CA ASN A 211 -13.11 18.88 -9.48
C ASN A 211 -11.72 19.31 -10.00
N PHE A 212 -10.84 18.34 -10.22
CA PHE A 212 -9.55 18.50 -10.88
C PHE A 212 -9.27 17.27 -11.73
N VAL A 213 -8.28 17.36 -12.62
CA VAL A 213 -7.79 16.22 -13.41
C VAL A 213 -6.26 16.16 -13.31
N PRO A 214 -5.67 14.96 -13.29
CA PRO A 214 -6.32 13.66 -13.45
C PRO A 214 -6.87 13.11 -12.13
N GLN A 215 -7.90 12.27 -12.24
CA GLN A 215 -8.38 11.46 -11.11
C GLN A 215 -8.58 10.01 -11.54
N ILE A 216 -8.36 9.09 -10.59
CA ILE A 216 -8.52 7.65 -10.78
C ILE A 216 -9.69 7.09 -9.99
N LEU A 217 -10.33 6.08 -10.55
CA LEU A 217 -11.32 5.22 -9.90
C LEU A 217 -10.78 3.79 -9.91
N ILE A 218 -10.80 3.12 -8.75
CA ILE A 218 -10.33 1.75 -8.57
C ILE A 218 -11.51 0.88 -8.15
N GLY A 219 -11.78 -0.19 -8.89
CA GLY A 219 -13.04 -0.94 -8.81
C GLY A 219 -14.20 -0.22 -9.50
N ASP A 220 -15.41 -0.76 -9.35
CA ASP A 220 -16.60 -0.28 -10.07
C ASP A 220 -17.71 0.26 -9.15
N ASN A 221 -17.49 0.30 -7.83
CA ASN A 221 -18.52 0.62 -6.85
C ASN A 221 -18.77 2.13 -6.73
N ASP A 222 -17.78 2.86 -6.22
CA ASP A 222 -17.90 4.30 -6.05
C ASP A 222 -16.54 5.00 -5.98
N LYS A 223 -16.55 6.31 -6.23
CA LYS A 223 -15.37 7.17 -6.09
C LYS A 223 -15.11 7.53 -4.63
N THR A 224 -13.84 7.73 -4.32
CA THR A 224 -13.40 8.37 -3.08
C THR A 224 -12.14 9.18 -3.34
N MET A 225 -11.93 10.23 -2.57
CA MET A 225 -10.71 11.01 -2.65
C MET A 225 -9.48 10.23 -2.15
N ASP A 226 -9.69 9.18 -1.33
CA ASP A 226 -8.61 8.29 -0.87
C ASP A 226 -7.94 7.54 -2.05
N MET A 227 -8.70 7.25 -3.12
CA MET A 227 -8.15 6.62 -4.32
C MET A 227 -7.12 7.51 -5.03
N GLN A 228 -7.17 8.83 -4.86
CA GLN A 228 -6.26 9.72 -5.60
C GLN A 228 -4.82 9.59 -5.10
N ILE A 229 -4.63 9.29 -3.82
CA ILE A 229 -3.30 9.04 -3.23
C ILE A 229 -2.60 7.86 -3.91
N TYR A 230 -3.38 6.90 -4.43
CA TYR A 230 -2.87 5.70 -5.06
C TYR A 230 -2.25 5.96 -6.44
N GLN A 231 -2.37 7.17 -7.00
CA GLN A 231 -1.58 7.59 -8.16
C GLN A 231 -0.06 7.49 -7.89
N LEU A 232 0.36 7.69 -6.64
CA LEU A 232 1.75 7.52 -6.19
C LEU A 232 2.15 6.06 -5.92
N LEU A 233 1.17 5.15 -5.88
CA LEU A 233 1.33 3.75 -5.45
C LEU A 233 1.00 2.75 -6.56
N LEU A 234 0.86 3.21 -7.80
CA LEU A 234 0.48 2.38 -8.95
C LEU A 234 1.49 1.29 -9.30
N LYS A 235 2.73 1.40 -8.80
CA LYS A 235 3.75 0.36 -8.97
C LYS A 235 3.55 -0.77 -7.98
N GLU A 236 3.28 -0.47 -6.72
CA GLU A 236 3.24 -1.43 -5.62
C GLU A 236 1.86 -2.06 -5.44
N LYS A 237 0.79 -1.25 -5.39
CA LYS A 237 -0.55 -1.71 -4.94
C LYS A 237 -1.20 -2.77 -5.83
N PRO A 238 -1.14 -2.72 -7.18
CA PRO A 238 -1.69 -3.80 -8.00
C PRO A 238 -1.12 -5.19 -7.68
N SER A 239 0.19 -5.29 -7.53
CA SER A 239 0.88 -6.53 -7.18
C SER A 239 0.49 -7.02 -5.78
N ILE A 240 0.36 -6.08 -4.84
CA ILE A 240 -0.08 -6.35 -3.47
C ILE A 240 -1.53 -6.87 -3.44
N TRP A 241 -2.46 -6.26 -4.18
CA TRP A 241 -3.85 -6.73 -4.23
C TRP A 241 -3.96 -8.14 -4.82
N LYS A 242 -3.17 -8.43 -5.87
CA LYS A 242 -3.09 -9.78 -6.44
C LYS A 242 -2.56 -10.80 -5.43
N ALA A 243 -1.58 -10.42 -4.61
CA ALA A 243 -1.02 -11.28 -3.58
C ALA A 243 -2.00 -11.50 -2.41
N SER A 244 -2.78 -10.48 -2.05
CA SER A 244 -3.70 -10.49 -0.90
C SER A 244 -4.76 -11.59 -1.01
N LEU A 245 -5.20 -11.94 -2.22
CA LEU A 245 -6.28 -12.94 -2.41
C LEU A 245 -5.82 -14.40 -2.46
N LYS A 246 -4.50 -14.66 -2.38
CA LYS A 246 -3.95 -16.01 -2.61
C LYS A 246 -4.41 -17.04 -1.58
N ASN A 247 -4.56 -16.63 -0.31
CA ASN A 247 -4.89 -17.57 0.78
C ASN A 247 -6.39 -17.59 1.14
N ILE A 248 -7.24 -16.93 0.36
CA ILE A 248 -8.69 -17.10 0.44
C ILE A 248 -9.08 -18.23 -0.49
N LYS A 249 -9.91 -19.19 -0.05
CA LYS A 249 -10.36 -20.29 -0.93
C LYS A 249 -11.24 -19.77 -2.07
N SER A 250 -11.13 -20.41 -3.24
CA SER A 250 -12.06 -20.18 -4.35
C SER A 250 -13.37 -20.91 -4.11
N GLY A 251 -14.49 -20.40 -4.65
CA GLY A 251 -15.77 -21.09 -4.65
C GLY A 251 -16.78 -20.65 -3.58
N GLY A 252 -16.51 -19.60 -2.81
CA GLY A 252 -17.49 -19.05 -1.87
C GLY A 252 -18.70 -18.39 -2.53
N ASN A 253 -19.71 -18.08 -1.72
CA ASN A 253 -20.98 -17.52 -2.17
C ASN A 253 -20.82 -16.04 -2.52
N LYS A 254 -21.25 -15.66 -3.73
CA LYS A 254 -21.32 -14.26 -4.13
C LYS A 254 -22.47 -13.59 -3.37
N ILE A 255 -22.16 -12.60 -2.54
CA ILE A 255 -23.16 -11.84 -1.76
C ILE A 255 -23.35 -10.42 -2.27
N ASN A 256 -22.40 -9.90 -3.05
CA ASN A 256 -22.44 -8.57 -3.66
C ASN A 256 -21.62 -8.54 -4.96
N ASN A 257 -21.66 -7.42 -5.68
CA ASN A 257 -20.87 -7.18 -6.89
C ASN A 257 -19.63 -6.31 -6.62
N CYS A 258 -19.13 -6.25 -5.39
CA CYS A 258 -17.99 -5.40 -5.07
C CYS A 258 -16.70 -5.88 -5.75
N THR A 259 -16.09 -4.97 -6.51
CA THR A 259 -14.78 -5.13 -7.16
C THR A 259 -13.75 -4.14 -6.60
N THR A 260 -14.17 -3.27 -5.67
CA THR A 260 -13.30 -2.31 -5.01
C THR A 260 -12.40 -3.01 -3.99
N PRO A 261 -11.07 -2.79 -4.03
CA PRO A 261 -10.14 -3.38 -3.07
C PRO A 261 -10.48 -3.07 -1.60
N PRO A 262 -10.14 -3.98 -0.67
CA PRO A 262 -10.39 -3.83 0.76
C PRO A 262 -9.95 -2.50 1.35
N ASP A 263 -8.84 -1.94 0.85
CA ASP A 263 -8.31 -0.60 1.14
C ASP A 263 -9.40 0.47 1.32
N PHE A 264 -10.41 0.44 0.44
CA PHE A 264 -11.44 1.48 0.36
C PHE A 264 -12.78 1.07 0.94
N TRP A 265 -12.92 -0.15 1.48
CA TRP A 265 -14.18 -0.63 2.06
C TRP A 265 -14.71 0.27 3.17
N CYS A 266 -13.83 1.05 3.78
CA CYS A 266 -14.15 2.03 4.81
C CYS A 266 -13.98 3.49 4.38
N SER A 267 -13.79 3.79 3.10
CA SER A 267 -13.56 5.16 2.65
C SER A 267 -14.83 6.01 2.65
N THR A 268 -15.96 5.47 2.18
CA THR A 268 -17.25 6.16 2.10
C THR A 268 -18.37 5.24 2.52
N GLU A 269 -19.49 5.80 3.02
CA GLU A 269 -20.67 5.01 3.40
C GLU A 269 -21.20 4.18 2.22
N LYS A 270 -21.18 4.73 1.00
CA LYS A 270 -21.62 4.01 -0.20
C LYS A 270 -20.75 2.79 -0.49
N ILE A 271 -19.41 2.93 -0.48
CA ILE A 271 -18.51 1.77 -0.66
C ILE A 271 -18.72 0.77 0.48
N SER A 272 -18.82 1.23 1.73
CA SER A 272 -19.05 0.36 2.88
C SER A 272 -20.34 -0.46 2.74
N ASN A 273 -21.43 0.14 2.27
CA ASN A 273 -22.70 -0.58 2.08
C ASN A 273 -22.69 -1.54 0.88
N GLU A 274 -21.95 -1.23 -0.19
CA GLU A 274 -21.87 -2.11 -1.37
C GLU A 274 -20.89 -3.28 -1.19
N CYS A 275 -19.79 -3.05 -0.48
CA CYS A 275 -18.70 -4.02 -0.35
C CYS A 275 -18.72 -4.80 0.96
N PHE A 276 -19.18 -4.16 2.03
CA PHE A 276 -19.08 -4.68 3.39
C PHE A 276 -20.34 -4.32 4.19
N THR A 277 -20.22 -3.59 5.30
CA THR A 277 -21.32 -2.91 5.98
C THR A 277 -20.83 -1.59 6.60
N ASN A 278 -21.66 -0.54 6.57
CA ASN A 278 -21.31 0.73 7.19
C ASN A 278 -21.19 0.63 8.74
N GLU A 279 -22.04 -0.15 9.39
CA GLU A 279 -21.99 -0.33 10.86
C GLU A 279 -20.64 -0.90 11.33
N MET A 280 -20.17 -1.98 10.69
CA MET A 280 -18.88 -2.55 11.03
C MET A 280 -17.72 -1.62 10.68
N CYS A 281 -17.84 -0.85 9.60
CA CYS A 281 -16.85 0.15 9.27
C CYS A 281 -16.74 1.24 10.34
N LEU A 282 -17.87 1.76 10.83
CA LEU A 282 -17.90 2.72 11.92
C LEU A 282 -17.30 2.14 13.20
N LYS A 283 -17.64 0.89 13.54
CA LYS A 283 -17.04 0.17 14.67
C LYS A 283 -15.51 0.06 14.53
N TYR A 284 -15.02 -0.32 13.36
CA TYR A 284 -13.59 -0.38 13.06
C TYR A 284 -12.91 0.98 13.20
N LYS A 285 -13.45 2.04 12.56
CA LYS A 285 -12.89 3.39 12.62
C LYS A 285 -12.83 3.93 14.04
N ASN A 286 -13.86 3.68 14.85
CA ASN A 286 -13.89 4.06 16.26
C ASN A 286 -12.83 3.30 17.07
N GLU A 287 -12.64 2.01 16.78
CA GLU A 287 -11.64 1.21 17.47
C GLU A 287 -10.21 1.70 17.22
N ILE A 288 -9.91 2.13 15.99
CA ILE A 288 -8.56 2.60 15.62
C ILE A 288 -8.37 4.12 15.82
N LEU A 289 -9.40 4.83 16.31
CA LEU A 289 -9.35 6.28 16.44
C LEU A 289 -8.23 6.72 17.38
N ASP A 290 -7.38 7.63 16.91
CA ASP A 290 -6.20 8.18 17.59
C ASP A 290 -5.15 7.13 18.02
N LYS A 291 -5.29 5.85 17.61
CA LYS A 291 -4.34 4.79 17.91
C LYS A 291 -3.21 4.77 16.90
N LYS A 292 -1.98 4.83 17.39
CA LYS A 292 -0.78 4.70 16.56
C LYS A 292 -0.73 3.30 15.93
N ILE A 293 -0.15 3.23 14.74
CA ILE A 293 0.14 1.96 14.08
C ILE A 293 1.43 1.40 14.67
N ASP A 294 1.36 0.22 15.27
CA ASP A 294 2.52 -0.43 15.87
C ASP A 294 3.27 -1.25 14.83
N LEU A 295 4.47 -0.82 14.48
CA LEU A 295 5.37 -1.53 13.57
C LEU A 295 6.48 -2.22 14.37
N ASN A 296 6.73 -3.49 14.06
CA ASN A 296 7.90 -4.20 14.56
C ASN A 296 8.62 -4.87 13.39
N ILE A 297 9.84 -4.43 13.08
CA ILE A 297 10.67 -5.04 12.04
C ILE A 297 11.60 -6.04 12.72
N LEU A 298 11.38 -7.32 12.43
CA LEU A 298 12.27 -8.40 12.77
C LEU A 298 13.39 -8.45 11.74
N TYR A 299 14.65 -8.45 12.17
CA TYR A 299 15.76 -8.25 11.25
C TYR A 299 17.03 -8.97 11.73
N ASP A 300 17.87 -9.42 10.80
CA ASP A 300 19.20 -9.93 11.14
C ASP A 300 20.20 -8.75 11.16
N PRO A 301 20.82 -8.42 12.31
CA PRO A 301 21.79 -7.34 12.40
C PRO A 301 23.13 -7.65 11.71
N GLU A 302 23.42 -8.89 11.32
CA GLU A 302 24.63 -9.30 10.60
C GLU A 302 24.44 -9.31 9.07
N GLU A 303 23.20 -9.32 8.58
CA GLU A 303 22.88 -9.42 7.16
C GLU A 303 23.03 -8.06 6.43
N PRO A 304 23.98 -7.90 5.47
CA PRO A 304 24.25 -6.61 4.83
C PRO A 304 23.05 -6.01 4.10
N VAL A 305 22.20 -6.83 3.46
CA VAL A 305 21.01 -6.33 2.76
C VAL A 305 20.04 -5.68 3.74
N THR A 306 19.83 -6.33 4.89
CA THR A 306 18.97 -5.84 5.97
C THR A 306 19.53 -4.57 6.60
N GLN A 307 20.85 -4.53 6.85
CA GLN A 307 21.54 -3.34 7.35
C GLN A 307 21.32 -2.13 6.43
N ARG A 308 21.54 -2.28 5.12
CA ARG A 308 21.30 -1.20 4.14
C ARG A 308 19.83 -0.80 4.07
N MET A 309 18.91 -1.76 4.07
CA MET A 309 17.48 -1.46 4.02
C MET A 309 17.06 -0.58 5.21
N ILE A 310 17.47 -0.92 6.43
CA ILE A 310 17.04 -0.18 7.62
C ILE A 310 17.84 1.12 7.80
N SER A 311 19.18 1.05 7.68
CA SER A 311 20.06 2.18 8.02
C SER A 311 20.24 3.21 6.90
N GLU A 312 19.92 2.86 5.65
CA GLU A 312 20.00 3.75 4.49
C GLU A 312 18.61 3.97 3.88
N SER A 313 17.98 2.93 3.32
CA SER A 313 16.75 3.07 2.53
C SER A 313 15.56 3.60 3.33
N LEU A 314 15.24 2.97 4.48
CA LEU A 314 14.15 3.40 5.36
C LEU A 314 14.50 4.63 6.17
N LYS A 315 15.78 4.98 6.31
CA LYS A 315 16.20 6.07 7.19
C LYS A 315 15.57 7.39 6.76
N ASP A 316 15.84 7.84 5.54
CA ASP A 316 15.41 9.16 5.10
C ASP A 316 13.95 9.14 4.62
N THR A 317 13.48 8.01 4.08
CA THR A 317 12.11 7.88 3.58
C THR A 317 11.08 7.73 4.70
N PHE A 318 11.45 7.10 5.82
CA PHE A 318 10.50 6.70 6.87
C PHE A 318 10.94 7.06 8.29
N ILE A 319 12.10 6.61 8.75
CA ILE A 319 12.51 6.67 10.17
C ILE A 319 12.80 8.11 10.62
N ASP A 320 13.49 8.88 9.80
CA ASP A 320 13.83 10.29 10.02
C ASP A 320 12.97 11.22 9.14
N ASN A 321 11.82 10.73 8.65
CA ASN A 321 10.85 11.55 7.93
C ASN A 321 9.92 12.28 8.91
N TYR A 322 9.97 13.60 8.93
CA TYR A 322 9.15 14.46 9.80
C TYR A 322 8.05 15.22 9.05
N ALA A 323 7.88 14.96 7.76
CA ALA A 323 6.84 15.61 6.99
C ALA A 323 5.45 15.25 7.55
N TYR A 324 4.55 16.22 7.55
CA TYR A 324 3.13 16.04 7.91
C TYR A 324 2.88 15.34 9.26
N ASN A 325 3.79 15.53 10.23
CA ASN A 325 3.74 14.89 11.56
C ASN A 325 3.64 13.36 11.52
N ILE A 326 4.18 12.71 10.48
CA ILE A 326 4.08 11.25 10.31
C ILE A 326 4.70 10.48 11.50
N GLN A 327 5.70 11.04 12.18
CA GLN A 327 6.32 10.40 13.36
C GLN A 327 5.34 10.22 14.53
N ASP A 328 4.23 10.96 14.54
CA ASP A 328 3.23 10.87 15.60
C ASP A 328 2.19 9.76 15.34
N VAL A 329 2.11 9.23 14.12
CA VAL A 329 1.07 8.28 13.72
C VAL A 329 1.44 6.80 13.89
N PHE A 330 2.71 6.50 14.13
CA PHE A 330 3.19 5.12 14.30
C PHE A 330 4.16 4.97 15.47
N THR A 331 4.37 3.72 15.90
CA THR A 331 5.51 3.31 16.71
C THR A 331 6.36 2.34 15.89
N LEU A 332 7.69 2.41 16.04
CA LEU A 332 8.61 1.52 15.34
C LEU A 332 9.57 0.87 16.32
N LYS A 333 9.43 -0.44 16.47
CA LYS A 333 10.38 -1.31 17.16
C LYS A 333 11.23 -2.05 16.13
N LEU A 334 12.53 -2.13 16.39
CA LEU A 334 13.43 -3.05 15.70
C LEU A 334 13.76 -4.21 16.64
N THR A 335 13.47 -5.44 16.23
CA THR A 335 13.74 -6.65 17.02
C THR A 335 14.76 -7.51 16.27
N PRO A 336 15.98 -7.71 16.80
CA PRO A 336 16.96 -8.56 16.15
C PRO A 336 16.52 -10.03 16.22
N ILE A 337 16.71 -10.76 15.12
CA ILE A 337 16.44 -12.19 15.08
C ILE A 337 17.65 -12.99 15.54
N TRP A 338 17.38 -14.15 16.13
CA TRP A 338 18.37 -15.19 16.39
C TRP A 338 18.16 -16.27 15.34
N ASN A 339 18.97 -16.25 14.27
CA ASN A 339 18.98 -17.32 13.27
C ASN A 339 19.61 -18.61 13.85
N GLU A 340 19.55 -19.73 13.11
CA GLU A 340 20.09 -21.01 13.57
C GLU A 340 21.58 -20.94 13.93
N TRP A 341 22.38 -20.21 13.13
CA TRP A 341 23.81 -20.07 13.36
C TRP A 341 24.10 -19.34 14.67
N ASN A 342 23.49 -18.17 14.90
CA ASN A 342 23.70 -17.38 16.11
C ASN A 342 23.19 -18.09 17.37
N LYS A 343 22.08 -18.84 17.28
CA LYS A 343 21.62 -19.68 18.39
C LYS A 343 22.63 -20.77 18.73
N ASN A 344 23.11 -21.50 17.73
CA ASN A 344 24.10 -22.56 17.91
C ASN A 344 25.42 -22.02 18.47
N ASP A 345 25.88 -20.87 17.95
CA ASP A 345 27.03 -20.14 18.48
C ASP A 345 26.83 -19.88 19.97
N CYS A 346 25.74 -19.22 20.37
CA CYS A 346 25.48 -18.87 21.76
C CYS A 346 25.30 -20.06 22.71
N ASN A 347 24.76 -21.18 22.23
CA ASN A 347 24.54 -22.38 23.04
C ASN A 347 25.85 -23.15 23.31
N ASN A 348 26.79 -23.15 22.35
CA ASN A 348 28.03 -23.90 22.47
C ASN A 348 29.16 -23.09 23.12
N ARG A 349 29.35 -21.85 22.69
CA ARG A 349 30.41 -20.95 23.19
C ARG A 349 30.03 -19.51 22.95
N VAL A 350 30.21 -18.62 23.93
CA VAL A 350 29.94 -17.19 23.73
C VAL A 350 30.98 -16.51 22.81
N THR A 351 30.78 -16.70 21.50
CA THR A 351 31.58 -16.14 20.40
C THR A 351 31.40 -14.63 20.31
N LYS A 352 32.21 -13.99 19.45
CA LYS A 352 32.03 -12.57 19.12
C LYS A 352 30.69 -12.31 18.42
N GLY A 353 30.26 -13.20 17.51
CA GLY A 353 28.96 -13.11 16.83
C GLY A 353 27.78 -13.25 17.79
N CYS A 354 27.86 -14.18 18.74
CA CYS A 354 26.88 -14.32 19.81
C CYS A 354 26.72 -13.02 20.62
N ARG A 355 27.84 -12.44 21.07
CA ARG A 355 27.83 -11.16 21.80
C ARG A 355 27.28 -10.01 20.95
N ASN A 356 27.57 -10.02 19.65
CA ASN A 356 27.08 -8.99 18.75
C ASN A 356 25.55 -8.92 18.74
N ILE A 357 24.87 -10.05 18.47
CA ILE A 357 23.40 -10.09 18.48
C ILE A 357 22.83 -9.83 19.88
N ALA A 358 23.49 -10.32 20.94
CA ALA A 358 23.06 -10.05 22.31
C ALA A 358 22.98 -8.54 22.63
N VAL A 359 23.92 -7.74 22.11
CA VAL A 359 23.89 -6.28 22.28
C VAL A 359 22.66 -5.67 21.61
N TYR A 360 22.36 -6.04 20.36
CA TYR A 360 21.15 -5.57 19.68
C TYR A 360 19.89 -5.99 20.44
N HIS A 361 19.82 -7.23 20.94
CA HIS A 361 18.66 -7.71 21.70
C HIS A 361 18.50 -6.86 22.96
N CYS A 362 19.57 -6.67 23.74
CA CYS A 362 19.51 -5.87 24.96
C CYS A 362 19.09 -4.42 24.70
N ILE A 363 19.53 -3.82 23.59
CA ILE A 363 19.09 -2.48 23.17
C ILE A 363 17.59 -2.47 22.83
N SER A 364 17.10 -3.45 22.07
CA SER A 364 15.68 -3.59 21.71
C SER A 364 14.78 -3.83 22.92
N LYS A 365 15.29 -4.55 23.93
CA LYS A 365 14.56 -4.95 25.14
C LYS A 365 14.55 -3.89 26.23
N HIS A 366 15.68 -3.25 26.51
CA HIS A 366 15.86 -2.44 27.72
C HIS A 366 15.78 -0.92 27.50
N ILE A 367 15.66 -0.47 26.24
CA ILE A 367 15.44 0.95 25.94
C ILE A 367 13.96 1.15 25.61
N ASP A 368 13.18 1.62 26.59
CA ASP A 368 11.73 1.84 26.43
C ASP A 368 11.41 2.91 25.37
N ASN A 369 12.27 3.92 25.23
CA ASN A 369 12.14 4.93 24.18
C ASN A 369 12.51 4.32 22.83
N LEU A 370 11.50 3.87 22.07
CA LEU A 370 11.65 3.22 20.78
C LEU A 370 12.50 4.03 19.78
N LYS A 371 12.33 5.35 19.73
CA LYS A 371 13.11 6.24 18.85
C LYS A 371 14.60 6.20 19.18
N THR A 372 14.94 6.18 20.46
CA THR A 372 16.31 6.06 20.96
C THR A 372 16.87 4.67 20.67
N SER A 373 16.09 3.62 20.91
CA SER A 373 16.47 2.23 20.60
C SER A 373 16.78 2.06 19.12
N THR A 374 15.84 2.43 18.24
CA THR A 374 15.98 2.34 16.78
C THR A 374 17.21 3.10 16.27
N ARG A 375 17.42 4.34 16.73
CA ARG A 375 18.59 5.14 16.32
C ARG A 375 19.92 4.59 16.80
N LEU A 376 19.96 3.97 17.97
CA LEU A 376 21.17 3.31 18.45
C LEU A 376 21.46 2.07 17.60
N GLN A 377 20.45 1.23 17.36
CA GLN A 377 20.59 0.04 16.51
C GLN A 377 21.05 0.40 15.08
N MET A 378 20.46 1.44 14.46
CA MET A 378 20.89 1.92 13.15
C MET A 378 22.35 2.43 13.14
N CYS A 379 22.78 3.11 14.20
CA CYS A 379 24.17 3.54 14.32
C CYS A 379 25.12 2.34 14.32
N LEU A 380 24.78 1.29 15.08
CA LEU A 380 25.58 0.07 15.16
C LEU A 380 25.62 -0.67 13.81
N MET A 381 24.48 -0.78 13.12
CA MET A 381 24.41 -1.37 11.77
C MET A 381 25.25 -0.59 10.77
N ASN A 382 25.20 0.74 10.80
CA ASN A 382 25.99 1.58 9.91
C ASN A 382 27.51 1.46 10.19
N SER A 383 27.89 1.29 11.45
CA SER A 383 29.29 1.02 11.84
C SER A 383 29.76 -0.34 11.33
N LYS A 384 28.92 -1.38 11.48
CA LYS A 384 29.17 -2.72 10.94
C LYS A 384 29.32 -2.69 9.42
N LEU A 385 28.39 -2.06 8.71
CA LEU A 385 28.37 -2.01 7.25
C LEU A 385 29.61 -1.29 6.66
N ASN A 386 30.02 -0.17 7.26
CA ASN A 386 31.07 0.68 6.68
C ASN A 386 32.47 0.43 7.24
N LYS A 387 32.58 -0.13 8.44
CA LYS A 387 33.85 -0.27 9.17
C LYS A 387 34.09 -1.68 9.71
N ASP A 388 33.18 -2.62 9.44
CA ASP A 388 33.20 -4.00 9.94
C ASP A 388 33.32 -4.10 11.47
N LYS A 389 32.85 -3.07 12.20
CA LYS A 389 32.91 -3.06 13.67
C LYS A 389 31.69 -3.74 14.27
N LEU A 390 31.94 -4.60 15.26
CA LEU A 390 30.88 -5.22 16.04
C LEU A 390 30.22 -4.19 16.96
N ALA A 391 29.00 -4.48 17.39
CA ALA A 391 28.15 -3.62 18.18
C ALA A 391 28.81 -3.22 19.52
N PHE A 392 29.42 -4.18 20.22
CA PHE A 392 30.08 -3.90 21.51
C PHE A 392 31.30 -2.98 21.37
N ASP A 393 32.03 -3.03 20.25
CA ASP A 393 33.13 -2.11 19.97
C ASP A 393 32.58 -0.72 19.60
N SER A 394 31.56 -0.71 18.73
CA SER A 394 30.94 0.52 18.22
C SER A 394 30.23 1.33 19.32
N LEU A 395 29.69 0.69 20.37
CA LEU A 395 29.07 1.38 21.51
C LEU A 395 30.04 2.33 22.24
N ASN A 396 31.32 2.02 22.27
CA ASN A 396 32.35 2.83 22.91
C ASN A 396 33.07 3.78 21.95
N ASP A 397 32.77 3.71 20.66
CA ASP A 397 33.44 4.48 19.61
C ASP A 397 32.40 5.23 18.74
N ASP A 398 32.06 4.70 17.57
CA ASP A 398 31.21 5.36 16.57
C ASP A 398 29.83 5.78 17.11
N CYS A 399 29.25 4.98 18.01
CA CYS A 399 27.93 5.21 18.60
C CYS A 399 28.00 5.75 20.03
N ARG A 400 29.19 6.09 20.52
CA ARG A 400 29.44 6.53 21.91
C ARG A 400 28.54 7.66 22.35
N LYS A 401 28.34 8.69 21.52
CA LYS A 401 27.49 9.84 21.89
C LYS A 401 26.04 9.42 22.15
N LYS A 402 25.47 8.57 21.29
CA LYS A 402 24.09 8.05 21.45
C LYS A 402 24.00 7.14 22.67
N PHE A 403 24.97 6.26 22.86
CA PHE A 403 25.02 5.34 23.99
C PHE A 403 25.21 6.07 25.33
N PHE A 404 26.10 7.05 25.40
CA PHE A 404 26.42 7.78 26.63
C PHE A 404 25.23 8.58 27.18
N ASN A 405 24.36 9.07 26.29
CA ASN A 405 23.15 9.80 26.63
C ASN A 405 22.04 8.94 27.27
N LEU A 406 22.20 7.61 27.30
CA LEU A 406 21.25 6.73 27.97
C LEU A 406 21.35 6.84 29.50
N PRO A 407 20.24 6.63 30.23
CA PRO A 407 20.25 6.51 31.68
C PRO A 407 21.25 5.47 32.18
N LEU A 408 21.95 5.75 33.28
CA LEU A 408 22.99 4.88 33.82
C LEU A 408 22.54 3.43 34.08
N PRO A 409 21.34 3.16 34.66
CA PRO A 409 20.87 1.78 34.84
C PRO A 409 20.75 1.01 33.52
N ILE A 410 20.27 1.67 32.46
CA ILE A 410 20.12 1.08 31.12
C ILE A 410 21.50 0.80 30.51
N LYS A 411 22.43 1.76 30.59
CA LYS A 411 23.81 1.56 30.13
C LYS A 411 24.47 0.37 30.80
N ASN A 412 24.35 0.24 32.12
CA ASN A 412 24.91 -0.87 32.88
C ASN A 412 24.34 -2.22 32.44
N THR A 413 23.03 -2.28 32.16
CA THR A 413 22.40 -3.49 31.61
C THR A 413 22.93 -3.83 30.23
N ILE A 414 23.07 -2.86 29.32
CA ILE A 414 23.62 -3.09 27.98
C ILE A 414 25.10 -3.51 28.05
N LEU A 415 25.92 -2.91 28.93
CA LEU A 415 27.30 -3.31 29.16
C LEU A 415 27.43 -4.74 29.72
N LYS A 416 26.48 -5.22 30.52
CA LYS A 416 26.45 -6.64 30.89
C LYS A 416 26.26 -7.53 29.66
N CYS A 417 25.54 -7.06 28.65
CA CYS A 417 25.35 -7.79 27.40
C CYS A 417 26.57 -7.78 26.48
N THR A 418 27.54 -6.86 26.64
CA THR A 418 28.79 -6.87 25.85
C THR A 418 29.80 -7.90 26.35
N HIS A 419 29.71 -8.29 27.63
CA HIS A 419 30.65 -9.20 28.30
C HIS A 419 29.99 -10.43 28.92
N GLY A 420 28.70 -10.66 28.63
CA GLY A 420 27.94 -11.77 29.17
C GLY A 420 28.55 -13.13 28.84
N GLN A 421 28.35 -14.09 29.74
CA GLN A 421 28.86 -15.47 29.60
C GLN A 421 27.75 -16.47 29.26
N ASN A 422 26.48 -16.05 29.27
CA ASN A 422 25.33 -16.85 28.90
C ASN A 422 24.17 -15.92 28.46
N TYR A 423 23.52 -16.25 27.33
CA TYR A 423 22.39 -15.48 26.78
C TYR A 423 21.12 -16.32 26.58
N ASN A 424 21.04 -17.52 27.17
CA ASN A 424 19.91 -18.44 27.01
C ASN A 424 18.58 -17.80 27.38
N SER A 425 18.54 -16.91 28.38
CA SER A 425 17.32 -16.19 28.74
C SER A 425 16.81 -15.28 27.63
N LEU A 426 17.70 -14.58 26.92
CA LEU A 426 17.35 -13.74 25.77
C LEU A 426 16.88 -14.60 24.60
N ILE A 427 17.53 -15.74 24.35
CA ILE A 427 17.16 -16.66 23.27
C ILE A 427 15.77 -17.25 23.54
N MET A 428 15.53 -17.78 24.75
CA MET A 428 14.23 -18.33 25.13
C MET A 428 13.10 -17.30 25.06
N GLU A 429 13.36 -16.05 25.44
CA GLU A 429 12.40 -14.95 25.31
C GLU A 429 12.08 -14.65 23.85
N TYR A 430 13.10 -14.60 22.99
CA TYR A 430 12.90 -14.45 21.54
C TYR A 430 12.12 -15.62 20.95
N GLU A 431 12.45 -16.86 21.30
CA GLU A 431 11.74 -18.04 20.81
C GLU A 431 10.28 -18.07 21.24
N LYS A 432 10.01 -17.69 22.50
CA LYS A 432 8.65 -17.50 22.99
C LYS A 432 7.93 -16.43 22.17
N PHE A 433 8.57 -15.28 21.93
CA PHE A 433 7.98 -14.23 21.11
C PHE A 433 7.68 -14.71 19.68
N ILE A 434 8.63 -15.36 18.99
CA ILE A 434 8.42 -15.91 17.65
C ILE A 434 7.31 -16.96 17.64
N SER A 435 7.17 -17.79 18.67
CA SER A 435 6.09 -18.78 18.75
C SER A 435 4.69 -18.16 18.84
N THR A 436 4.58 -16.88 19.21
CA THR A 436 3.32 -16.16 19.34
C THR A 436 2.90 -15.37 18.10
N ILE A 437 3.80 -15.20 17.11
CA ILE A 437 3.47 -14.44 15.91
C ILE A 437 2.49 -15.23 15.04
N THR A 438 1.42 -14.58 14.61
CA THR A 438 0.32 -15.20 13.86
C THR A 438 -0.28 -14.19 12.88
N PRO A 439 -1.00 -14.65 11.83
CA PRO A 439 -1.16 -16.05 11.42
C PRO A 439 0.07 -16.61 10.70
N ASP A 440 0.82 -15.77 9.98
CA ASP A 440 1.88 -16.26 9.11
C ASP A 440 3.18 -16.43 9.89
N LYS A 441 3.86 -17.56 9.68
CA LYS A 441 5.22 -17.74 10.19
C LYS A 441 6.17 -16.83 9.42
N MET A 442 7.16 -16.28 10.12
CA MET A 442 8.26 -15.58 9.48
C MET A 442 9.01 -16.54 8.54
N THR A 443 9.15 -16.17 7.28
CA THR A 443 9.83 -17.00 6.25
C THR A 443 11.11 -16.37 5.72
N LYS A 444 11.35 -15.09 5.99
CA LYS A 444 12.53 -14.32 5.57
C LYS A 444 12.71 -13.10 6.46
N GLU A 445 13.90 -12.53 6.43
CA GLU A 445 14.21 -11.22 6.97
C GLU A 445 14.46 -10.19 5.85
N PRO A 446 14.24 -8.90 6.13
CA PRO A 446 13.50 -8.39 7.29
C PRO A 446 12.00 -8.76 7.22
N TRP A 447 11.37 -8.87 8.39
CA TRP A 447 9.96 -9.23 8.54
C TRP A 447 9.20 -8.19 9.36
N LEU A 448 8.25 -7.53 8.74
CA LEU A 448 7.37 -6.52 9.31
C LEU A 448 6.16 -7.17 9.99
N LEU A 449 5.94 -6.82 11.25
CA LEU A 449 4.68 -7.00 11.95
C LEU A 449 3.93 -5.67 12.02
N ILE A 450 2.62 -5.71 11.81
CA ILE A 450 1.73 -4.54 11.89
C ILE A 450 0.68 -4.82 12.96
N ASN A 451 0.59 -3.96 13.98
CA ASN A 451 -0.32 -4.13 15.12
C ASN A 451 -0.23 -5.53 15.75
N SER A 452 1.00 -6.06 15.84
CA SER A 452 1.35 -7.41 16.33
C SER A 452 0.93 -8.59 15.43
N TYR A 453 0.37 -8.34 14.24
CA TYR A 453 0.08 -9.40 13.27
C TYR A 453 1.27 -9.65 12.35
N SER A 454 1.49 -10.92 12.06
CA SER A 454 2.47 -11.42 11.11
C SER A 454 1.78 -11.81 9.81
N LEU A 455 2.08 -11.06 8.75
CA LEU A 455 1.39 -11.17 7.47
C LEU A 455 2.41 -11.19 6.33
N SER A 456 2.32 -12.20 5.46
CA SER A 456 3.25 -12.38 4.35
C SER A 456 3.20 -11.23 3.35
N ASN A 457 2.04 -10.61 3.18
CA ASN A 457 1.87 -9.52 2.24
C ASN A 457 2.19 -8.14 2.84
N ALA A 458 2.20 -7.99 4.18
CA ALA A 458 2.72 -6.80 4.85
C ALA A 458 4.18 -6.49 4.44
N GLN A 459 4.94 -7.52 4.09
CA GLN A 459 6.34 -7.39 3.67
C GLN A 459 6.51 -6.55 2.40
N ASN A 460 5.49 -6.54 1.53
CA ASN A 460 5.51 -5.77 0.28
C ASN A 460 5.33 -4.26 0.49
N TYR A 461 4.97 -3.83 1.71
CA TYR A 461 4.78 -2.43 2.04
C TYR A 461 6.02 -1.73 2.60
N LEU A 462 7.10 -2.46 2.91
CA LEU A 462 8.35 -1.88 3.40
C LEU A 462 8.84 -0.67 2.57
N PRO A 463 8.82 -0.69 1.22
CA PRO A 463 9.28 0.44 0.41
C PRO A 463 8.37 1.68 0.44
N ILE A 464 7.15 1.56 0.96
CA ILE A 464 6.10 2.59 0.92
C ILE A 464 5.47 2.84 2.29
N LEU A 465 6.16 2.49 3.38
CA LEU A 465 5.63 2.64 4.75
C LEU A 465 5.26 4.08 5.08
N ASP A 466 6.03 5.05 4.60
CA ASP A 466 5.75 6.48 4.75
C ASP A 466 4.34 6.83 4.24
N LYS A 467 4.01 6.37 3.03
CA LYS A 467 2.70 6.63 2.42
C LYS A 467 1.60 5.84 3.13
N MET A 468 1.87 4.59 3.50
CA MET A 468 0.87 3.75 4.14
C MET A 468 0.54 4.14 5.57
N MET A 469 1.52 4.60 6.38
CA MET A 469 1.22 5.09 7.73
C MET A 469 0.22 6.24 7.68
N CYS A 470 0.41 7.10 6.68
CA CYS A 470 -0.48 8.21 6.40
C CYS A 470 -1.90 7.72 6.05
N ILE A 471 -2.02 6.72 5.16
CA ILE A 471 -3.32 6.16 4.74
C ILE A 471 -4.02 5.41 5.89
N TRP A 472 -3.28 4.62 6.66
CA TRP A 472 -3.81 3.70 7.65
C TRP A 472 -4.19 4.37 8.97
N TYR A 473 -3.53 5.44 9.38
CA TYR A 473 -3.76 6.07 10.69
C TYR A 473 -5.07 6.87 10.69
N ASN A 474 -5.97 6.61 11.64
CA ASN A 474 -7.24 7.32 11.76
C ASN A 474 -7.23 8.15 13.06
N GLY A 475 -6.93 9.44 13.00
CA GLY A 475 -6.87 10.26 14.21
C GLY A 475 -6.62 11.73 13.95
N LYS A 476 -6.55 12.50 15.04
CA LYS A 476 -6.27 13.94 15.07
C LYS A 476 -4.79 14.21 14.76
N ASN A 477 -4.46 15.47 14.48
CA ASN A 477 -3.11 15.96 14.19
C ASN A 477 -2.45 15.37 12.93
N HIS A 478 -3.25 14.65 12.15
CA HIS A 478 -2.87 14.04 10.89
C HIS A 478 -4.11 14.10 10.00
N ASP A 479 -4.00 14.80 8.88
CA ASP A 479 -5.10 14.84 7.93
C ASP A 479 -4.77 13.96 6.73
N ARG A 480 -5.53 12.85 6.64
CA ARG A 480 -5.49 11.89 5.52
C ARG A 480 -5.69 12.57 4.17
N GLN A 481 -6.38 13.71 4.16
CA GLN A 481 -6.57 14.52 2.97
C GLN A 481 -5.28 15.18 2.47
N PHE A 482 -4.21 15.28 3.27
CA PHE A 482 -2.90 15.76 2.83
C PHE A 482 -1.91 14.61 2.55
N CYS A 483 -2.26 13.37 2.88
CA CYS A 483 -1.40 12.22 2.62
C CYS A 483 -1.13 12.05 1.14
N GLY A 484 0.07 12.42 0.70
CA GLY A 484 0.41 12.40 -0.72
C GLY A 484 -0.40 13.41 -1.56
N ARG A 485 -1.18 14.31 -0.95
CA ARG A 485 -1.79 15.43 -1.65
C ARG A 485 -0.89 16.64 -1.47
N CYS A 486 -0.15 16.98 -2.51
CA CYS A 486 0.28 18.36 -2.68
C CYS A 486 -0.99 19.20 -2.83
N GLU A 487 -1.10 20.31 -2.10
CA GLU A 487 -2.35 21.00 -1.79
C GLU A 487 -3.28 21.28 -2.98
N TYR A 488 -2.81 21.24 -4.24
CA TYR A 488 -3.69 21.23 -5.41
C TYR A 488 -3.28 20.36 -6.61
N GLU A 489 -2.06 19.82 -6.74
CA GLU A 489 -1.64 19.16 -7.99
C GLU A 489 -0.31 18.40 -7.78
N GLU A 490 -0.19 17.16 -8.29
CA GLU A 490 1.06 16.37 -8.21
C GLU A 490 2.20 16.90 -9.10
N SER A 491 1.91 17.80 -10.05
CA SER A 491 2.92 18.43 -10.93
C SER A 491 3.73 19.53 -10.26
N ARG A 492 3.33 19.91 -9.03
CA ARG A 492 3.99 20.91 -8.19
C ARG A 492 4.57 20.30 -6.91
N CYS A 493 4.64 18.97 -6.87
CA CYS A 493 5.62 18.22 -6.08
C CYS A 493 6.86 17.96 -6.96
#